data_AF-A0A167E0J4-F1
#
_entry.id   AF-A0A167E0J4-F1
#
_cell.length_a   1.000
_cell.length_b   1.000
_cell.length_c   1.000
_cell.angle_alpha   90.00
_cell.angle_beta   90.00
_cell.angle_gamma   90.00
#
_symmetry.space_group_name_H-M   'P 1'
#
loop_
_entity.id
_entity.type
_entity.pdbx_description
1 polymer ?
#
loop_
_entity_poly.entity_id
_entity_poly.type
_entity_poly.pdbx_seq_one_letter_code
_entity_poly.pdbx_strand_id
1 'polypeptide(L)'
;MRKMNTVMKSIFTSIKTDRDTGLPFEPVDNMTEIPIPEETRHQRFMSIAESEPFGPVDAAEALGIEPAAVTLEKLTQHDSIEETSKSSSTKTSKLSFFAPVLEGERTAFRFTDAKVGEVGYRYGASKDDRRHARKVKYQPSGKMVWA
;
A
#
# COMPACT_ATOMS: atom_id res chain seq x y z
N MET A 1 5.33 -26.23 -23.74
CA MET A 1 4.89 -25.64 -22.46
C MET A 1 3.69 -26.32 -21.79
N ARG A 2 2.72 -26.92 -22.51
CA ARG A 2 1.53 -27.56 -21.88
C ARG A 2 1.85 -28.69 -20.90
N LYS A 3 2.87 -29.52 -21.19
CA LYS A 3 3.28 -30.63 -20.31
C LYS A 3 3.67 -30.18 -18.89
N MET A 4 4.37 -29.05 -18.77
CA MET A 4 4.81 -28.53 -17.46
C MET A 4 3.63 -28.04 -16.61
N ASN A 5 2.65 -27.36 -17.23
CA ASN A 5 1.45 -26.89 -16.53
C ASN A 5 0.63 -28.07 -15.96
N THR A 6 0.44 -29.13 -16.76
CA THR A 6 -0.28 -30.34 -16.30
C THR A 6 0.42 -31.00 -15.11
N VAL A 7 1.75 -31.10 -15.14
CA VAL A 7 2.54 -31.66 -14.02
C VAL A 7 2.39 -30.77 -12.78
N MET A 8 2.51 -29.44 -12.91
CA MET A 8 2.33 -28.53 -11.77
C MET A 8 0.93 -28.62 -11.16
N LYS A 9 -0.12 -28.68 -11.98
CA LYS A 9 -1.49 -28.85 -11.48
C LYS A 9 -1.74 -30.16 -10.74
N SER A 10 -0.95 -31.20 -11.04
CA SER A 10 -1.03 -32.47 -10.31
C SER A 10 -0.27 -32.46 -8.98
N ILE A 11 0.65 -31.52 -8.78
CA ILE A 11 1.43 -31.38 -7.54
C ILE A 11 0.66 -30.58 -6.50
N PHE A 12 0.00 -29.49 -6.90
CA PHE A 12 -0.75 -28.63 -5.99
C PHE A 12 -2.18 -29.12 -5.80
N THR A 13 -2.72 -28.92 -4.59
CA THR A 13 -4.13 -29.16 -4.31
C THR A 13 -4.98 -28.16 -5.09
N SER A 14 -6.11 -28.64 -5.62
CA SER A 14 -7.06 -27.78 -6.33
C SER A 14 -8.24 -27.46 -5.44
N ILE A 15 -8.70 -26.21 -5.52
CA ILE A 15 -9.93 -25.77 -4.88
C ILE A 15 -11.09 -26.53 -5.55
N LYS A 16 -11.85 -27.26 -4.74
CA LYS A 16 -13.05 -27.97 -5.20
C LYS A 16 -14.25 -27.02 -5.09
N THR A 17 -14.81 -26.67 -6.23
CA THR A 17 -16.08 -25.95 -6.30
C THR A 17 -17.22 -26.94 -6.43
N ASP A 18 -18.30 -26.65 -5.72
CA ASP A 18 -19.57 -27.33 -5.91
C ASP A 18 -20.10 -27.05 -7.32
N ARG A 19 -20.69 -28.07 -7.94
CA ARG A 19 -21.11 -28.01 -9.36
C ARG A 19 -22.39 -27.22 -9.56
N ASP A 20 -23.26 -27.21 -8.55
CA ASP A 20 -24.59 -26.60 -8.65
C ASP A 20 -24.57 -25.12 -8.24
N THR A 21 -23.78 -24.78 -7.22
CA THR A 21 -23.66 -23.40 -6.71
C THR A 21 -22.44 -22.64 -7.28
N GLY A 22 -21.44 -23.35 -7.81
CA GLY A 22 -20.17 -22.77 -8.24
C GLY A 22 -19.30 -22.25 -7.09
N LEU A 23 -19.74 -22.40 -5.85
CA LEU A 23 -19.03 -21.95 -4.65
C LEU A 23 -18.04 -23.02 -4.20
N PRO A 24 -16.88 -22.64 -3.64
CA PRO A 24 -15.94 -23.59 -3.09
C PRO A 24 -16.53 -24.30 -1.86
N PHE A 25 -16.21 -25.59 -1.68
CA PHE A 25 -16.70 -26.41 -0.57
C PHE A 25 -16.20 -25.91 0.79
N GLU A 26 -15.00 -25.33 0.80
CA GLU A 26 -14.38 -24.66 1.94
C GLU A 26 -14.04 -23.22 1.54
N PRO A 27 -14.06 -22.26 2.48
CA PRO A 27 -13.55 -20.93 2.21
C PRO A 27 -12.08 -21.04 1.77
N VAL A 28 -11.78 -20.52 0.58
CA VAL A 28 -10.45 -20.63 -0.04
C VAL A 28 -9.44 -19.76 0.71
N ASP A 29 -9.82 -18.52 0.95
CA ASP A 29 -9.03 -17.50 1.63
C ASP A 29 -9.91 -16.77 2.65
N ASN A 30 -9.26 -16.19 3.67
CA ASN A 30 -9.93 -15.38 4.67
C ASN A 30 -9.99 -13.91 4.24
N MET A 31 -11.17 -13.47 3.81
CA MET A 31 -11.40 -12.10 3.32
C MET A 31 -11.48 -11.04 4.44
N THR A 32 -11.30 -11.44 5.69
CA THR A 32 -11.39 -10.54 6.87
C THR A 32 -10.03 -10.26 7.51
N GLU A 33 -8.94 -10.72 6.90
CA GLU A 33 -7.60 -10.49 7.41
C GLU A 33 -7.19 -9.03 7.24
N ILE A 34 -6.86 -8.38 8.36
CA ILE A 34 -6.31 -7.03 8.40
C ILE A 34 -4.85 -7.08 8.89
N PRO A 35 -3.97 -6.21 8.37
CA PRO A 35 -2.59 -6.13 8.85
C PRO A 35 -2.57 -5.65 10.31
N ILE A 36 -1.71 -6.26 11.11
CA ILE A 36 -1.59 -5.95 12.54
C ILE A 36 -0.69 -4.70 12.72
N PRO A 37 -1.25 -3.56 13.18
CA PRO A 37 -0.46 -2.35 13.43
C PRO A 37 0.46 -2.53 14.65
N GLU A 38 1.46 -1.66 14.82
CA GLU A 38 2.43 -1.83 15.91
C GLU A 38 1.79 -1.58 17.28
N GLU A 39 0.80 -0.69 17.33
CA GLU A 39 0.09 -0.27 18.53
C GLU A 39 -0.67 -1.42 19.19
N THR A 40 -1.19 -2.38 18.42
CA THR A 40 -1.94 -3.55 18.93
C THR A 40 -1.06 -4.72 19.36
N ARG A 41 0.24 -4.69 19.06
CA ARG A 41 1.16 -5.80 19.42
C ARG A 41 1.42 -5.93 20.91
N HIS A 42 1.23 -4.84 21.65
CA HIS A 42 1.51 -4.79 23.08
C HIS A 42 0.23 -5.03 23.88
N GLN A 43 0.32 -5.93 24.87
CA GLN A 43 -0.78 -6.17 25.79
C GLN A 43 -0.97 -4.97 26.73
N ARG A 44 -2.19 -4.44 26.80
CA ARG A 44 -2.58 -3.38 27.73
C ARG A 44 -3.71 -3.88 28.61
N PHE A 45 -3.72 -3.45 29.86
CA PHE A 45 -4.78 -3.71 30.81
C PHE A 45 -5.26 -2.38 31.38
N MET A 46 -6.57 -2.17 31.40
CA MET A 46 -7.18 -0.97 31.95
C MET A 46 -8.14 -1.36 33.07
N SER A 47 -8.10 -0.61 34.16
CA SER A 47 -9.09 -0.71 35.23
C SER A 47 -10.30 0.15 34.86
N ILE A 48 -11.44 -0.49 34.62
CA ILE A 48 -12.70 0.13 34.22
C ILE A 48 -13.71 -0.07 35.36
N ALA A 49 -14.70 0.81 35.49
CA ALA A 49 -15.77 0.63 36.47
C ALA A 49 -16.56 -0.66 36.15
N GLU A 50 -16.99 -1.39 37.17
CA GLU A 50 -17.68 -2.69 36.99
C GLU A 50 -18.96 -2.58 36.14
N SER A 51 -19.58 -1.40 36.11
CA SER A 51 -20.80 -1.13 35.34
C SER A 51 -20.55 -0.57 33.94
N GLU A 52 -19.31 -0.25 33.58
CA GLU A 52 -18.98 0.39 32.30
C GLU A 52 -18.67 -0.68 31.23
N PRO A 53 -19.40 -0.69 30.09
CA PRO A 53 -19.14 -1.63 29.01
C PRO A 53 -17.85 -1.23 28.28
N PHE A 54 -17.09 -2.23 27.83
CA PHE A 54 -15.87 -2.01 27.04
C PHE A 54 -15.94 -2.79 25.73
N GLY A 55 -16.05 -2.06 24.61
CA GLY A 55 -16.18 -2.62 23.27
C GLY A 55 -14.93 -2.47 22.40
N PRO A 56 -14.98 -3.00 21.16
CA PRO A 56 -13.89 -2.85 20.19
C PRO A 56 -13.61 -1.39 19.79
N VAL A 57 -14.61 -0.51 19.84
CA VAL A 57 -14.46 0.93 19.54
C VAL A 57 -13.68 1.62 20.66
N ASP A 58 -14.04 1.36 21.90
CA ASP A 58 -13.35 1.92 23.09
C ASP A 58 -11.91 1.41 23.17
N ALA A 59 -11.69 0.13 22.80
CA ALA A 59 -10.34 -0.43 22.69
C ALA A 59 -9.49 0.24 21.61
N ALA A 60 -10.08 0.58 20.47
CA ALA A 60 -9.39 1.32 19.40
C ALA A 60 -9.03 2.74 19.86
N GLU A 61 -9.93 3.42 20.55
CA GLU A 61 -9.69 4.73 21.16
C GLU A 61 -8.55 4.68 22.20
N ALA A 62 -8.56 3.69 23.09
CA ALA A 62 -7.49 3.49 24.08
C ALA A 62 -6.11 3.20 23.44
N LEU A 63 -6.10 2.64 22.23
CA LEU A 63 -4.90 2.40 21.44
C LEU A 63 -4.53 3.57 20.52
N GLY A 64 -5.42 4.54 20.32
CA GLY A 64 -5.23 5.67 19.41
C GLY A 64 -5.30 5.29 17.93
N ILE A 65 -6.02 4.21 17.60
CA ILE A 65 -6.14 3.68 16.23
C ILE A 65 -7.60 3.65 15.78
N GLU A 66 -7.80 3.43 14.49
CA GLU A 66 -9.14 3.21 13.95
C GLU A 66 -9.67 1.79 14.28
N PRO A 67 -10.99 1.61 14.45
CA PRO A 67 -11.57 0.30 14.66
C PRO A 67 -11.32 -0.68 13.51
N ALA A 68 -11.19 -1.97 13.82
CA ALA A 68 -10.90 -3.04 12.86
C ALA A 68 -11.92 -3.14 11.71
N ALA A 69 -13.20 -2.86 11.97
CA ALA A 69 -14.22 -2.85 10.92
C ALA A 69 -13.97 -1.76 9.88
N VAL A 70 -13.59 -0.56 10.33
CA VAL A 70 -13.30 0.59 9.46
C VAL A 70 -12.05 0.34 8.62
N THR A 71 -11.02 -0.29 9.20
CA THR A 71 -9.80 -0.62 8.45
C THR A 71 -10.04 -1.69 7.39
N LEU A 72 -10.85 -2.70 7.69
CA LEU A 72 -11.30 -3.72 6.71
C LEU A 72 -12.09 -3.07 5.56
N GLU A 73 -13.03 -2.18 5.89
CA GLU A 73 -13.79 -1.44 4.87
C GLU A 73 -12.88 -0.62 3.95
N LYS A 74 -11.85 0.05 4.50
CA LYS A 74 -10.86 0.79 3.69
C LYS A 74 -10.04 -0.11 2.77
N LEU A 75 -9.70 -1.32 3.23
CA LEU A 75 -8.97 -2.31 2.42
C LEU A 75 -9.84 -2.85 1.29
N THR A 76 -11.11 -3.15 1.56
CA THR A 76 -12.05 -3.68 0.55
C THR A 76 -12.46 -2.63 -0.48
N GLN A 77 -12.52 -1.35 -0.11
CA GLN A 77 -12.85 -0.28 -1.05
C GLN A 77 -11.72 0.05 -2.02
N HIS A 78 -10.46 -0.28 -1.69
CA HIS A 78 -9.28 0.17 -2.43
C HIS A 78 -9.17 -0.41 -3.86
N ASP A 79 -9.83 -1.54 -4.14
CA ASP A 79 -9.88 -2.15 -5.49
C ASP A 79 -10.68 -1.32 -6.50
N SER A 80 -11.62 -0.50 -6.05
CA SER A 80 -12.31 0.47 -6.93
C SER A 80 -11.45 1.70 -7.24
N ILE A 81 -10.35 1.87 -6.50
CA ILE A 81 -9.52 3.05 -6.55
C ILE A 81 -8.15 2.78 -7.14
N GLU A 82 -7.64 1.57 -7.35
CA GLU A 82 -6.33 1.42 -8.04
C GLU A 82 -6.36 1.84 -9.52
N GLU A 83 -7.52 1.86 -10.17
CA GLU A 83 -7.69 2.52 -11.47
C GLU A 83 -7.87 4.06 -11.37
N THR A 84 -8.10 4.63 -10.17
CA THR A 84 -8.38 6.07 -9.97
C THR A 84 -7.57 6.80 -8.87
N SER A 85 -6.72 6.17 -8.05
CA SER A 85 -6.07 6.72 -6.82
C SER A 85 -4.54 6.61 -6.74
N LYS A 86 -3.84 6.51 -7.87
CA LYS A 86 -2.67 7.40 -8.01
C LYS A 86 -3.06 8.89 -8.04
N SER A 87 -4.34 9.22 -7.88
CA SER A 87 -4.88 10.57 -8.03
C SER A 87 -5.74 11.12 -6.87
N SER A 88 -5.87 10.52 -5.67
CA SER A 88 -6.89 11.04 -4.71
C SER A 88 -6.61 10.96 -3.21
N SER A 89 -5.39 11.23 -2.74
CA SER A 89 -5.18 11.64 -1.33
C SER A 89 -3.99 12.59 -1.13
N THR A 90 -3.94 13.62 -1.98
CA THR A 90 -3.46 15.00 -1.72
C THR A 90 -3.52 15.76 -3.04
N LYS A 91 -4.72 15.82 -3.66
CA LYS A 91 -5.02 16.86 -4.65
C LYS A 91 -5.35 18.16 -3.92
N THR A 92 -4.46 18.65 -3.07
CA THR A 92 -4.19 20.10 -3.17
C THR A 92 -3.56 20.20 -4.54
N SER A 93 -4.27 20.79 -5.50
CA SER A 93 -3.82 20.88 -6.90
C SER A 93 -2.47 21.60 -6.93
N LYS A 94 -1.37 20.84 -6.80
CA LYS A 94 -0.03 21.37 -7.05
C LYS A 94 -0.06 21.82 -8.49
N LEU A 95 -0.09 23.14 -8.69
CA LEU A 95 -0.07 23.76 -9.99
C LEU A 95 1.15 23.20 -10.72
N SER A 96 0.91 22.34 -11.70
CA SER A 96 1.96 21.78 -12.54
C SER A 96 1.62 22.08 -13.98
N PHE A 97 2.57 22.65 -14.69
CA PHE A 97 2.41 23.07 -16.07
C PHE A 97 3.62 22.63 -16.89
N PHE A 98 3.41 22.53 -18.20
CA PHE A 98 4.47 22.27 -19.17
C PHE A 98 4.89 23.58 -19.81
N ALA A 99 6.20 23.76 -20.02
CA ALA A 99 6.70 24.86 -20.85
C ALA A 99 6.33 24.63 -22.33
N PRO A 100 6.22 25.70 -23.15
CA PRO A 100 6.03 25.56 -24.58
C PRO A 100 7.20 24.80 -25.19
N VAL A 101 6.91 23.81 -26.05
CA VAL A 101 7.90 22.99 -26.75
C VAL A 101 8.06 23.55 -28.16
N LEU A 102 9.26 24.00 -28.52
CA LEU A 102 9.56 24.55 -29.84
C LEU A 102 9.90 23.45 -30.86
N GLU A 103 9.81 23.78 -32.14
CA GLU A 103 10.17 22.84 -33.22
C GLU A 103 11.64 22.43 -33.12
N GLY A 104 11.90 21.12 -33.10
CA GLY A 104 13.23 20.53 -32.96
C GLY A 104 13.61 20.10 -31.53
N GLU A 105 12.82 20.47 -30.52
CA GLU A 105 13.05 20.02 -29.14
C GLU A 105 12.63 18.55 -28.94
N ARG A 106 13.44 17.80 -28.19
CA ARG A 106 13.21 16.36 -27.94
C ARG A 106 12.46 16.05 -26.66
N THR A 107 12.37 17.01 -25.74
CA THR A 107 11.90 16.78 -24.37
C THR A 107 11.07 17.95 -23.88
N ALA A 108 9.95 17.67 -23.24
CA ALA A 108 9.14 18.69 -22.57
C ALA A 108 9.61 18.90 -21.12
N PHE A 109 9.66 20.16 -20.69
CA PHE A 109 9.93 20.50 -19.30
C PHE A 109 8.63 20.62 -18.51
N ARG A 110 8.55 19.89 -17.39
CA ARG A 110 7.44 19.95 -16.45
C ARG A 110 7.87 20.70 -15.21
N PHE A 111 7.12 21.74 -14.85
CA PHE A 111 7.30 22.48 -13.61
C PHE A 111 6.19 22.09 -12.64
N THR A 112 6.57 21.82 -11.40
CA THR A 112 5.64 21.47 -10.31
C THR A 112 5.86 22.42 -9.16
N ASP A 113 4.80 23.09 -8.73
CA ASP A 113 4.86 23.96 -7.56
C ASP A 113 5.27 23.18 -6.30
N ALA A 114 6.11 23.82 -5.49
CA ALA A 114 6.80 23.21 -4.36
C ALA A 114 7.12 24.26 -3.29
N LYS A 115 6.85 23.92 -2.03
CA LYS A 115 7.10 24.79 -0.88
C LYS A 115 8.60 24.86 -0.56
N VAL A 116 9.10 26.07 -0.31
CA VAL A 116 10.49 26.32 0.09
C VAL A 116 10.80 25.61 1.41
N GLY A 117 11.93 24.90 1.47
CA GLY A 117 12.38 24.13 2.64
C GLY A 117 12.02 22.62 2.59
N GLU A 118 11.06 22.23 1.76
CA GLU A 118 10.67 20.82 1.55
C GLU A 118 11.30 20.20 0.29
N VAL A 119 11.85 21.03 -0.60
CA VAL A 119 12.45 20.61 -1.88
C VAL A 119 13.94 20.93 -1.99
N GLY A 120 14.62 20.18 -2.86
CA GLY A 120 16.06 20.25 -3.07
C GLY A 120 16.84 19.15 -2.35
N TYR A 121 18.10 18.94 -2.75
CA TYR A 121 19.01 18.06 -2.02
C TYR A 121 19.52 18.77 -0.77
N ARG A 122 19.44 18.09 0.38
CA ARG A 122 19.90 18.65 1.66
C ARG A 122 21.42 18.82 1.66
N TYR A 123 21.87 20.00 2.08
CA TYR A 123 23.29 20.26 2.32
C TYR A 123 23.82 19.43 3.50
N GLY A 124 25.06 18.95 3.39
CA GLY A 124 25.71 18.19 4.46
C GLY A 124 25.19 16.76 4.67
N ALA A 125 24.33 16.25 3.79
CA ALA A 125 23.89 14.86 3.84
C ALA A 125 25.07 13.91 3.60
N SER A 126 25.24 12.89 4.45
CA SER A 126 26.29 11.88 4.29
C SER A 126 26.05 11.06 3.02
N LYS A 127 27.09 10.80 2.23
CA LYS A 127 27.01 9.88 1.10
C LYS A 127 26.89 8.44 1.59
N ASP A 128 25.81 7.77 1.20
CA ASP A 128 25.54 6.38 1.57
C ASP A 128 26.21 5.36 0.64
N ASP A 129 26.95 5.82 -0.38
CA ASP A 129 27.51 4.97 -1.47
C ASP A 129 28.36 3.79 -0.97
N ARG A 130 29.04 3.97 0.17
CA ARG A 130 29.93 2.97 0.78
C ARG A 130 29.24 2.10 1.84
N ARG A 131 27.99 2.38 2.21
CA ARG A 131 27.26 1.62 3.24
C ARG A 131 26.76 0.30 2.66
N HIS A 132 26.74 -0.75 3.47
CA HIS A 132 26.32 -2.10 3.03
C HIS A 132 24.85 -2.13 2.58
N ALA A 133 23.96 -1.44 3.31
CA ALA A 133 22.54 -1.29 2.99
C ALA A 133 22.27 0.00 2.19
N ARG A 134 23.05 0.26 1.14
CA ARG A 134 22.82 1.43 0.28
C ARG A 134 21.50 1.32 -0.48
N LYS A 135 20.86 2.46 -0.71
CA LYS A 135 19.57 2.53 -1.40
C LYS A 135 19.75 2.29 -2.90
N VAL A 136 18.89 1.44 -3.47
CA VAL A 136 18.87 1.09 -4.89
C VAL A 136 17.47 1.38 -5.43
N LYS A 137 17.39 1.95 -6.63
CA LYS A 137 16.14 2.20 -7.35
C LYS A 137 16.21 1.55 -8.74
N TYR A 138 15.04 1.26 -9.29
CA TYR A 138 14.92 0.77 -10.66
C TYR A 138 14.25 1.83 -11.51
N GLN A 139 14.83 2.11 -12.67
CA GLN A 139 14.20 2.97 -13.67
C GLN A 139 13.00 2.25 -14.31
N PRO A 140 12.06 2.97 -14.95
CA PRO A 140 10.98 2.36 -15.73
C PRO A 140 11.46 1.41 -16.83
N SER A 141 12.70 1.58 -17.30
CA SER A 141 13.37 0.68 -18.25
C SER A 141 13.86 -0.63 -17.63
N GLY A 142 13.69 -0.84 -16.33
CA GLY A 142 14.20 -1.98 -15.56
C GLY A 142 15.68 -1.87 -15.18
N LYS A 143 16.38 -0.80 -15.58
CA LYS A 143 17.79 -0.60 -15.21
C LYS A 143 17.93 -0.25 -13.74
N MET A 144 18.84 -0.93 -13.06
CA MET A 144 19.22 -0.66 -11.67
C MET A 144 20.09 0.60 -11.59
N VAL A 145 19.74 1.54 -10.70
CA VAL A 145 20.46 2.80 -10.47
C VAL A 145 20.58 3.07 -8.97
N TRP A 146 21.68 3.69 -8.55
CA TRP A 146 21.85 4.13 -7.16
C TRP A 146 20.96 5.33 -6.86
N ALA A 147 20.35 5.31 -5.67
CA ALA A 147 19.16 6.10 -5.34
C ALA A 147 19.44 7.52 -4.86
#